data_AF-A0A1X0Y555-F1
#
_entry.id   AF-A0A1X0Y555-F1
#
_cell.length_a   1.000
_cell.length_b   1.000
_cell.length_c   1.000
_cell.angle_alpha   90.00
_cell.angle_beta   90.00
_cell.angle_gamma   90.00
#
_symmetry.space_group_name_H-M   'P 1'
#
loop_
_entity.id
_entity.type
_entity.pdbx_description
1 polymer ?
#
loop_
_entity_poly.entity_id
_entity_poly.type
_entity_poly.pdbx_seq_one_letter_code
_entity_poly.pdbx_strand_id
1 'polypeptide(L)'
;MGREKKREQEAGLIYDVAGRLGCSDRELFVRAYHQWYGHSPGQAELECCLDLFARRGDIPFWVRGFVRNYLGRPTHQRGLCHRRDLPKKVVEGLLLIAALELLSFLPF
;
A
#
# COMPACT_ATOMS: atom_id res chain seq x y z
N MET A 1 -9.12 13.86 21.01
CA MET A 1 -8.56 12.49 20.89
C MET A 1 -7.62 12.45 19.69
N GLY A 2 -6.33 12.22 19.95
CA GLY A 2 -5.22 12.43 19.01
C GLY A 2 -5.19 11.42 17.86
N ARG A 3 -4.69 11.87 16.71
CA ARG A 3 -4.60 11.11 15.44
C ARG A 3 -3.91 9.74 15.57
N GLU A 4 -3.08 9.57 16.60
CA GLU A 4 -2.33 8.36 16.92
C GLU A 4 -3.24 7.20 17.35
N LYS A 5 -4.15 7.41 18.32
CA LYS A 5 -5.13 6.38 18.72
C LYS A 5 -5.99 5.89 17.56
N LYS A 6 -6.29 6.77 16.60
CA LYS A 6 -7.03 6.41 15.39
C LYS A 6 -6.20 5.51 14.47
N ARG A 7 -4.90 5.75 14.34
CA ARG A 7 -3.99 4.91 13.53
C ARG A 7 -3.83 3.52 14.13
N GLU A 8 -3.66 3.43 15.44
CA GLU A 8 -3.59 2.14 16.14
C GLU A 8 -4.87 1.32 15.96
N GLN A 9 -6.04 1.97 16.07
CA GLN A 9 -7.32 1.33 15.78
C GLN A 9 -7.42 0.85 14.33
N GLU A 10 -7.00 1.66 13.35
CA GLU A 10 -7.00 1.26 11.94
C GLU A 10 -6.04 0.10 11.66
N ALA A 11 -4.87 0.05 12.31
CA ALA A 11 -3.92 -1.06 12.20
C ALA A 11 -4.49 -2.34 12.83
N GLY A 12 -5.15 -2.24 13.98
CA GLY A 12 -5.85 -3.37 14.62
C GLY A 12 -6.89 -4.02 13.71
N LEU A 13 -7.58 -3.24 12.87
CA LEU A 13 -8.54 -3.76 11.89
C LEU A 13 -7.86 -4.58 10.79
N ILE A 14 -6.63 -4.24 10.41
CA ILE A 14 -5.88 -5.04 9.41
C ILE A 14 -5.56 -6.41 9.98
N TYR A 15 -5.04 -6.47 11.20
CA TYR A 15 -4.72 -7.74 11.86
C TYR A 15 -5.97 -8.60 12.10
N ASP A 16 -7.10 -8.00 12.50
CA ASP A 16 -8.38 -8.72 12.64
C ASP A 16 -8.84 -9.31 11.30
N VAL A 17 -8.80 -8.53 10.21
CA VAL A 17 -9.19 -9.02 8.88
C VAL A 17 -8.21 -10.07 8.35
N ALA A 18 -6.90 -9.90 8.54
CA ALA A 18 -5.89 -10.88 8.19
C ALA A 18 -6.13 -12.21 8.93
N GLY A 19 -6.39 -12.16 10.24
CA GLY A 19 -6.74 -13.31 11.06
C GLY A 19 -8.02 -14.02 10.59
N ARG A 20 -9.08 -13.27 10.25
CA ARG A 20 -10.33 -13.84 9.71
C ARG A 20 -10.17 -14.49 8.35
N LEU A 21 -9.29 -13.95 7.52
CA LEU A 21 -8.97 -14.49 6.20
C LEU A 21 -7.97 -15.66 6.26
N GLY A 22 -7.37 -15.91 7.42
CA GLY A 22 -6.31 -16.89 7.60
C GLY A 22 -5.08 -16.59 6.74
N CYS A 23 -4.77 -15.31 6.54
CA CYS A 23 -3.61 -14.89 5.74
C CYS A 23 -2.71 -13.94 6.51
N SER A 24 -1.46 -13.84 6.07
CA SER A 24 -0.51 -12.85 6.57
C SER A 24 -0.87 -11.44 6.14
N ASP A 25 -0.32 -10.44 6.84
CA ASP A 25 -0.47 -9.01 6.50
C ASP A 25 0.02 -8.75 5.07
N ARG A 26 1.12 -9.41 4.68
CA ARG A 26 1.68 -9.37 3.33
C ARG A 26 0.68 -9.86 2.28
N GLU A 27 0.06 -11.01 2.51
CA GLU A 27 -0.95 -11.54 1.60
C GLU A 27 -2.20 -10.65 1.55
N LEU A 28 -2.61 -10.08 2.68
CA LEU A 28 -3.70 -9.11 2.71
C LEU A 28 -3.37 -7.90 1.84
N PHE A 29 -2.14 -7.38 1.94
CA PHE A 29 -1.68 -6.26 1.11
C PHE A 29 -1.67 -6.65 -0.38
N VAL A 30 -1.16 -7.83 -0.73
CA VAL A 30 -1.18 -8.31 -2.13
C VAL A 30 -2.61 -8.43 -2.65
N ARG A 31 -3.54 -9.01 -1.87
CA ARG A 31 -4.96 -9.15 -2.26
C ARG A 31 -5.65 -7.80 -2.42
N ALA A 32 -5.41 -6.87 -1.48
CA ALA A 32 -5.97 -5.53 -1.54
C ALA A 32 -5.42 -4.73 -2.73
N TYR A 33 -4.13 -4.88 -3.04
CA TYR A 33 -3.50 -4.28 -4.20
C TYR A 33 -4.10 -4.85 -5.50
N HIS A 34 -4.18 -6.17 -5.62
CA HIS A 34 -4.77 -6.84 -6.79
C HIS A 34 -6.25 -6.48 -7.00
N GLN A 35 -7.04 -6.43 -5.92
CA GLN A 35 -8.44 -6.00 -6.02
C GLN A 35 -8.58 -4.56 -6.52
N TRP A 36 -7.61 -3.70 -6.19
CA TRP A 36 -7.67 -2.28 -6.55
C TRP A 36 -7.11 -1.99 -7.96
N TYR A 37 -5.98 -2.58 -8.31
CA TYR A 37 -5.23 -2.29 -9.53
C TYR A 37 -5.38 -3.36 -10.63
N GLY A 38 -5.92 -4.53 -10.31
CA GLY A 38 -6.10 -5.63 -11.25
C GLY A 38 -4.81 -6.41 -11.58
N HIS A 39 -3.72 -6.17 -10.86
CA HIS A 39 -2.45 -6.89 -10.99
C HIS A 39 -1.72 -6.97 -9.65
N SER A 40 -0.67 -7.79 -9.58
CA SER A 40 0.17 -7.92 -8.37
C SER A 40 1.13 -6.72 -8.21
N PRO A 41 1.45 -6.31 -6.97
CA PRO A 41 2.46 -5.29 -6.73
C PRO A 41 3.86 -5.81 -7.05
N GLY A 42 4.77 -4.89 -7.42
CA GLY A 42 6.19 -5.21 -7.47
C GLY A 42 6.75 -5.46 -6.06
N GLN A 43 7.80 -6.30 -5.96
CA GLN A 43 8.36 -6.66 -4.65
C GLN A 43 8.84 -5.42 -3.86
N ALA A 44 9.61 -4.52 -4.48
CA ALA A 44 10.11 -3.31 -3.81
C ALA A 44 8.97 -2.37 -3.34
N GLU A 45 7.91 -2.24 -4.12
CA GLU A 45 6.73 -1.42 -3.76
C GLU A 45 5.99 -2.02 -2.56
N LEU A 46 5.81 -3.34 -2.56
CA LEU A 46 5.16 -4.07 -1.47
C LEU A 46 5.94 -3.96 -0.18
N GLU A 47 7.26 -4.21 -0.21
CA GLU A 47 8.11 -4.12 0.97
C GLU A 47 8.14 -2.68 1.53
N CYS A 48 8.18 -1.66 0.67
CA CYS A 48 8.10 -0.26 1.12
C CYS A 48 6.78 0.04 1.84
N CYS A 49 5.65 -0.47 1.34
CA CYS A 49 4.35 -0.29 1.97
C CYS A 49 4.26 -1.01 3.33
N LEU A 50 4.81 -2.22 3.42
CA LEU A 50 4.83 -3.00 4.66
C LEU A 50 5.73 -2.35 5.72
N ASP A 51 6.89 -1.82 5.33
CA ASP A 51 7.79 -1.08 6.23
C ASP A 51 7.12 0.18 6.79
N LEU A 52 6.42 0.95 5.94
CA LEU A 52 5.68 2.14 6.39
C LEU A 52 4.54 1.77 7.33
N PHE A 53 3.85 0.66 7.07
CA PHE A 53 2.82 0.14 7.95
C PHE A 53 3.40 -0.27 9.31
N ALA A 54 4.47 -1.08 9.31
CA ALA A 54 5.09 -1.58 10.54
C ALA A 54 5.69 -0.46 11.40
N ARG A 55 6.36 0.53 10.78
CA ARG A 55 7.07 1.58 11.53
C ARG A 55 6.20 2.77 11.93
N ARG A 56 5.19 3.11 11.12
CA ARG A 56 4.42 4.37 11.28
C ARG A 56 2.91 4.17 11.40
N GLY A 57 2.44 2.93 11.28
CA GLY A 57 1.01 2.64 11.14
C GLY A 57 0.40 3.31 9.91
N ASP A 58 1.21 3.59 8.88
CA ASP A 58 0.74 4.25 7.66
C ASP A 58 0.11 3.21 6.74
N ILE A 59 -1.21 3.26 6.65
CA ILE A 59 -1.98 2.27 5.89
C ILE A 59 -2.30 2.82 4.49
N PRO A 60 -1.92 2.13 3.40
CA PRO A 60 -2.30 2.53 2.05
C PRO A 60 -3.82 2.57 1.86
N PHE A 61 -4.31 3.50 1.04
CA PHE A 61 -5.75 3.70 0.86
C PHE A 61 -6.47 2.46 0.29
N TRP A 62 -5.79 1.67 -0.55
CA TRP A 62 -6.33 0.44 -1.13
C TRP A 62 -6.46 -0.68 -0.07
N VAL A 63 -5.54 -0.76 0.90
CA VAL A 63 -5.70 -1.63 2.10
C VAL A 63 -6.90 -1.20 2.92
N ARG A 64 -7.03 0.10 3.22
CA ARG A 64 -8.18 0.61 4.00
C ARG A 64 -9.50 0.32 3.30
N GLY A 65 -9.54 0.50 1.98
CA GLY A 65 -10.72 0.19 1.16
C GLY A 65 -11.06 -1.30 1.24
N PHE A 66 -10.07 -2.17 1.11
CA PHE A 66 -10.21 -3.62 1.22
C PHE A 66 -10.78 -4.04 2.58
N VAL A 67 -10.14 -3.63 3.68
CA VAL A 67 -10.55 -3.94 5.06
C VAL A 67 -11.97 -3.45 5.34
N ARG A 68 -12.30 -2.22 4.94
CA ARG A 68 -13.65 -1.66 5.11
C ARG A 68 -14.71 -2.44 4.34
N ASN A 69 -14.42 -2.79 3.08
CA ASN A 69 -15.33 -3.58 2.26
C ASN A 69 -15.55 -4.97 2.86
N TYR A 70 -14.48 -5.62 3.36
CA TYR A 70 -14.57 -6.91 4.05
C TYR A 70 -15.44 -6.85 5.31
N LEU A 71 -15.34 -5.78 6.09
CA LEU A 71 -16.15 -5.57 7.30
C LEU A 71 -17.59 -5.13 7.02
N GLY A 72 -18.06 -5.18 5.77
CA GLY A 72 -19.42 -4.75 5.41
C GLY A 72 -19.66 -3.26 5.60
N ARG A 73 -18.59 -2.45 5.67
CA ARG A 73 -18.64 -0.98 5.72
C ARG A 73 -18.30 -0.46 4.34
N PRO A 74 -19.25 -0.46 3.38
CA PRO A 74 -18.96 -0.14 1.99
C PRO A 74 -18.20 1.18 1.91
N THR A 75 -16.99 1.10 1.40
CA THR A 75 -16.34 2.28 0.85
C THR A 75 -17.06 2.47 -0.47
N HIS A 76 -17.78 3.58 -0.69
CA HIS A 76 -18.29 3.90 -2.02
C HIS A 76 -17.12 3.66 -2.98
N GLN A 77 -17.23 2.63 -3.81
CA GLN A 77 -16.35 2.41 -4.94
C GLN A 77 -16.60 3.62 -5.84
N ARG A 78 -15.94 4.75 -5.56
CA ARG A 78 -15.67 5.75 -6.58
C ARG A 78 -14.94 4.94 -7.63
N GLY A 79 -15.62 4.76 -8.76
CA GLY A 79 -15.43 3.63 -9.66
C GLY A 79 -13.99 3.36 -10.02
N LEU A 80 -13.79 2.17 -10.56
CA LEU A 80 -12.59 1.60 -11.18
C LEU A 80 -11.93 2.47 -12.28
N CYS A 81 -12.13 3.79 -12.28
CA CYS A 81 -11.67 4.76 -13.25
C CYS A 81 -11.16 6.01 -12.52
N HIS A 82 -10.09 5.90 -11.74
CA HIS A 82 -9.05 6.92 -11.73
C HIS A 82 -7.80 6.32 -11.12
N ARG A 83 -6.91 5.86 -12.01
CA ARG A 83 -5.47 6.01 -11.82
C ARG A 83 -5.23 7.33 -11.10
N ARG A 84 -4.94 7.28 -9.81
CA ARG A 84 -3.93 8.19 -9.28
C ARG A 84 -2.62 7.54 -9.65
N ASP A 85 -2.24 7.71 -10.92
CA ASP A 85 -0.85 7.68 -11.30
C ASP A 85 -0.11 8.48 -10.21
N LEU A 86 0.94 7.90 -9.61
CA LEU A 86 1.99 8.75 -9.05
C LEU A 86 2.24 9.83 -10.10
N PRO A 87 2.21 11.14 -9.74
CA PRO A 87 2.36 12.19 -10.74
C PRO A 87 3.54 11.81 -11.62
N LYS A 88 3.39 11.80 -12.94
CA LYS A 88 4.40 11.25 -13.86
C LYS A 88 5.82 11.73 -13.53
N LYS A 89 5.92 12.98 -13.05
CA LYS A 89 7.13 13.63 -12.53
C LYS A 89 7.79 12.94 -11.32
N VAL A 90 7.03 12.34 -10.42
CA VAL A 90 7.51 11.57 -9.27
C VAL A 90 8.10 10.24 -9.72
N VAL A 91 7.45 9.55 -10.66
CA VAL A 91 7.98 8.29 -11.23
C VAL A 91 9.24 8.56 -12.05
N GLU A 92 9.22 9.60 -12.90
CA GLU A 92 10.38 10.06 -13.67
C GLU A 92 11.53 10.48 -12.74
N GLY A 93 11.23 11.17 -11.63
CA GLY A 93 12.23 11.55 -10.63
C GLY A 93 12.86 10.35 -9.91
N LEU A 94 12.06 9.36 -9.52
CA LEU A 94 12.55 8.13 -8.88
C LEU A 94 13.39 7.29 -9.84
N LEU A 95 13.00 7.20 -11.11
CA LEU A 95 13.77 6.50 -12.15
C LEU A 95 15.09 7.23 -12.46
N LEU A 96 15.11 8.56 -12.48
CA LEU A 96 16.32 9.33 -12.68
C LEU A 96 17.31 9.16 -11.52
N ILE A 97 16.83 9.18 -10.28
CA ILE A 97 17.66 8.92 -9.09
C ILE A 97 18.26 7.51 -9.15
N ALA A 98 17.44 6.50 -9.45
CA ALA A 98 17.92 5.12 -9.59
C ALA A 98 18.95 4.97 -10.72
N ALA A 99 18.77 5.66 -11.86
CA ALA A 99 19.71 5.64 -12.97
C ALA A 99 21.04 6.34 -12.63
N LEU A 100 21.00 7.45 -11.89
CA LEU A 100 22.20 8.17 -11.44
C LEU A 100 23.01 7.34 -10.43
N GLU A 101 22.33 6.69 -9.48
CA GLU A 101 22.97 5.75 -8.54
C GLU A 101 23.68 4.62 -9.30
N LEU A 102 23.02 4.00 -10.29
CA LEU A 102 23.63 2.95 -11.11
C LEU A 102 24.84 3.43 -11.92
N LEU A 103 24.82 4.66 -12.42
CA LEU A 103 25.95 5.25 -13.13
C LEU A 103 27.14 5.54 -12.21
N SER A 104 26.91 5.86 -10.94
CA SER A 104 27.99 6.07 -9.95
C SER A 104 28.69 4.78 -9.50
N PHE A 105 28.18 3.60 -9.85
CA PHE A 105 28.81 2.30 -9.58
C PHE A 105 29.61 1.74 -10.76
N LEU A 106 29.66 2.44 -11.90
CA LEU A 106 30.51 2.04 -13.03
C LEU A 106 31.92 2.64 -12.85
N PRO A 107 32.99 1.82 -12.80
CA PRO A 107 34.34 2.34 -12.88
C PRO A 107 34.57 2.90 -14.30
N PHE A 108 35.07 4.13 -14.39
CA PHE A 108 35.56 4.72 -15.63
C PHE A 108 36.75 3.94 -16.20
#